data_AF-A0A8J1UXE6-F1
#
_entry.id   AF-A0A8J1UXE6-F1
#
_cell.length_a   1.000
_cell.length_b   1.000
_cell.length_c   1.000
_cell.angle_alpha   90.00
_cell.angle_beta   90.00
_cell.angle_gamma   90.00
#
_symmetry.space_group_name_H-M   'P 1'
#
loop_
_entity.id
_entity.type
_entity.pdbx_description
1 polymer ?
#
loop_
_entity_poly.entity_id
_entity_poly.type
_entity_poly.pdbx_seq_one_letter_code
_entity_poly.pdbx_strand_id
1 'polypeptide(L)'
;ALTLQEFQSGTLLNYNLFDNLKGENNYNLKVTSPNGGPDINAKFNWWGSKERTQILVSIYDNKRDPSVGVLDIFPYLLSHNYSDVSTEDNFFRPGGSIGGEIKGNVTLRCDDSPYDVMSDIVVIEDALLLIEQCVVLKFDENIGIRVKGEIHMNGTAEKQIQCIPKTPDVKWTGISIVTEDRANIDGRLRLVGDTTSGRLEVFYDGQWGSVCDDGFDMKDAMVACRH
;
A
#
# COMPACT_ATOMS: atom_id res chain seq x y z
N ALA A 1 26.91 41.14 5.50
CA ALA A 1 26.41 39.99 6.27
C ALA A 1 24.93 39.87 5.97
N LEU A 2 24.53 38.86 5.19
CA LEU A 2 23.13 38.58 4.93
C LEU A 2 22.54 38.02 6.22
N THR A 3 21.73 38.83 6.90
CA THR A 3 20.94 38.43 8.06
C THR A 3 20.02 37.30 7.60
N LEU A 4 20.26 36.08 8.09
CA LEU A 4 19.35 34.96 7.95
C LEU A 4 17.98 35.41 8.48
N GLN A 5 16.98 35.46 7.59
CA GLN A 5 15.60 35.65 7.99
C GLN A 5 15.23 34.52 8.96
N GLU A 6 14.93 34.89 10.20
CA GLU A 6 14.30 34.02 11.17
C GLU A 6 12.98 33.53 10.56
N PHE A 7 12.84 32.21 10.36
CA PHE A 7 11.58 31.63 9.93
C PHE A 7 10.58 31.80 11.06
N GLN A 8 9.63 32.72 10.90
CA GLN A 8 8.53 32.89 11.82
C GLN A 8 7.62 31.66 11.76
N SER A 9 7.12 31.25 12.92
CA SER A 9 5.98 30.31 13.04
C SER A 9 4.88 30.73 12.06
N GLY A 10 4.53 29.84 11.11
CA GLY A 10 3.56 30.14 10.04
C GLY A 10 4.13 30.26 8.62
N THR A 11 5.37 29.82 8.37
CA THR A 11 5.91 29.74 6.99
C THR A 11 5.12 28.72 6.17
N LEU A 12 4.49 29.20 5.09
CA LEU A 12 3.65 28.42 4.18
C LEU A 12 4.25 28.48 2.77
N LEU A 13 4.72 27.33 2.28
CA LEU A 13 5.29 27.19 0.95
C LEU A 13 4.31 26.37 0.12
N ASN A 14 3.32 26.99 -0.53
CA ASN A 14 2.36 26.26 -1.36
C ASN A 14 2.35 26.77 -2.80
N TYR A 15 2.09 25.87 -3.76
CA TYR A 15 1.94 26.20 -5.19
C TYR A 15 3.21 26.76 -5.86
N ASN A 16 4.39 26.29 -5.45
CA ASN A 16 5.69 26.65 -6.04
C ASN A 16 6.23 25.57 -6.98
N LEU A 17 7.17 25.97 -7.85
CA LEU A 17 7.92 25.10 -8.75
C LEU A 17 9.39 25.14 -8.34
N PHE A 18 9.88 24.07 -7.74
CA PHE A 18 11.29 23.84 -7.46
C PHE A 18 11.86 22.85 -8.47
N ASP A 19 12.98 23.17 -9.12
CA ASP A 19 13.63 22.28 -10.09
C ASP A 19 15.16 22.36 -9.97
N ASN A 20 15.65 21.92 -8.81
CA ASN A 20 17.07 21.89 -8.48
C ASN A 20 17.60 20.45 -8.35
N LEU A 21 17.13 19.53 -9.20
CA LEU A 21 17.54 18.12 -9.18
C LEU A 21 18.91 17.85 -9.82
N LYS A 22 19.53 18.86 -10.46
CA LYS A 22 20.82 18.74 -11.14
C LYS A 22 21.91 19.52 -10.40
N GLY A 23 22.87 18.81 -9.80
CA GLY A 23 24.08 19.39 -9.18
C GLY A 23 24.43 18.74 -7.83
N GLU A 24 25.73 18.59 -7.54
CA GLU A 24 26.20 18.10 -6.24
C GLU A 24 25.87 19.13 -5.14
N ASN A 25 25.29 18.69 -4.02
CA ASN A 25 24.88 19.51 -2.87
C ASN A 25 23.79 20.57 -3.12
N ASN A 26 23.04 20.45 -4.21
CA ASN A 26 21.90 21.30 -4.51
C ASN A 26 20.62 20.72 -3.89
N TYR A 27 19.98 21.49 -3.01
CA TYR A 27 18.68 21.17 -2.44
C TYR A 27 17.62 22.10 -3.04
N ASN A 28 16.42 21.59 -3.33
CA ASN A 28 15.23 22.39 -3.59
C ASN A 28 14.83 23.20 -2.34
N LEU A 29 15.00 22.59 -1.16
CA LEU A 29 14.77 23.26 0.12
C LEU A 29 15.78 22.75 1.15
N LYS A 30 16.41 23.68 1.88
CA LYS A 30 17.30 23.38 3.00
C LYS A 30 16.79 24.06 4.26
N VAL A 31 16.29 23.27 5.19
CA VAL A 31 15.85 23.72 6.51
C VAL A 31 17.04 23.74 7.44
N THR A 32 17.30 24.89 8.07
CA THR A 32 18.33 25.05 9.09
C THR A 32 17.74 25.83 10.25
N SER A 33 17.89 25.34 11.48
CA SER A 33 17.56 26.11 12.68
C SER A 33 18.62 25.89 13.76
N PRO A 34 19.24 26.96 14.29
CA PRO A 34 20.22 26.84 15.36
C PRO A 34 19.61 26.43 16.71
N ASN A 35 18.29 26.58 16.92
CA ASN A 35 17.63 26.43 18.22
C ASN A 35 16.34 25.59 18.21
N GLY A 36 16.17 24.69 17.24
CA GLY A 36 14.84 24.12 16.98
C GLY A 36 14.03 25.04 16.06
N GLY A 37 13.51 24.50 14.96
CA GLY A 37 12.64 25.23 14.05
C GLY A 37 11.18 24.81 14.24
N PRO A 38 10.18 25.66 13.92
CA PRO A 38 8.80 25.22 13.86
C PRO A 38 8.61 24.22 12.71
N ASP A 39 7.55 23.41 12.78
CA ASP A 39 7.14 22.59 11.65
C ASP A 39 6.75 23.48 10.46
N ILE A 40 7.14 23.06 9.25
CA ILE A 40 6.95 23.82 8.01
C ILE A 40 5.92 23.09 7.14
N ASN A 41 4.86 23.80 6.75
CA ASN A 41 3.89 23.32 5.78
C ASN A 41 4.33 23.73 4.37
N ALA A 42 4.66 22.74 3.55
CA ALA A 42 5.18 22.90 2.20
C ALA A 42 4.41 22.03 1.19
N LYS A 43 3.08 21.99 1.33
CA LYS A 43 2.18 21.21 0.48
C LYS A 43 1.98 21.87 -0.87
N PHE A 44 1.46 21.12 -1.83
CA PHE A 44 1.09 21.56 -3.17
C PHE A 44 2.22 22.23 -3.95
N ASN A 45 3.48 21.81 -3.78
CA ASN A 45 4.59 22.25 -4.62
C ASN A 45 5.01 21.17 -5.63
N TRP A 46 5.52 21.59 -6.77
CA TRP A 46 6.32 20.76 -7.66
C TRP A 46 7.77 20.77 -7.19
N TRP A 47 8.39 19.60 -7.06
CA TRP A 47 9.75 19.44 -6.52
C TRP A 47 10.78 18.94 -7.56
N GLY A 48 10.48 19.13 -8.85
CA GLY A 48 11.37 18.75 -9.96
C GLY A 48 11.13 17.34 -10.47
N SER A 49 10.39 16.52 -9.73
CA SER A 49 10.03 15.15 -10.10
C SER A 49 8.65 14.78 -9.58
N LYS A 50 8.02 13.82 -10.26
CA LYS A 50 6.85 13.09 -9.75
C LYS A 50 7.23 11.92 -8.84
N GLU A 51 8.51 11.54 -8.85
CA GLU A 51 9.05 10.39 -8.11
C GLU A 51 9.50 10.85 -6.72
N ARG A 52 8.76 10.43 -5.68
CA ARG A 52 8.99 10.88 -4.30
C ARG A 52 10.42 10.68 -3.82
N THR A 53 11.09 9.59 -4.22
CA THR A 53 12.49 9.34 -3.81
C THR A 53 13.42 10.43 -4.31
N GLN A 54 13.25 10.90 -5.56
CA GLN A 54 14.03 12.01 -6.11
C GLN A 54 13.72 13.34 -5.40
N ILE A 55 12.45 13.55 -5.03
CA ILE A 55 12.02 14.71 -4.26
C ILE A 55 12.70 14.74 -2.88
N LEU A 56 12.66 13.64 -2.14
CA LEU A 56 13.19 13.57 -0.77
C LEU A 56 14.70 13.73 -0.73
N VAL A 57 15.44 13.19 -1.69
CA VAL A 57 16.91 13.40 -1.73
C VAL A 57 17.26 14.85 -2.04
N SER A 58 16.39 15.58 -2.76
CA SER A 58 16.53 17.00 -3.07
C SER A 58 16.17 17.95 -1.91
N ILE A 59 15.79 17.43 -0.75
CA ILE A 59 15.38 18.21 0.42
C ILE A 59 16.32 17.91 1.59
N TYR A 60 16.69 18.96 2.33
CA TYR A 60 17.41 18.86 3.59
C TYR A 60 16.48 19.28 4.73
N ASP A 61 16.03 18.32 5.52
CA ASP A 61 14.99 18.46 6.55
C ASP A 61 15.37 17.76 7.87
N ASN A 62 14.37 17.54 8.73
CA ASN A 62 14.53 16.89 10.03
C ASN A 62 15.02 15.43 9.96
N LYS A 63 14.94 14.77 8.81
CA LYS A 63 15.52 13.44 8.61
C LYS A 63 17.05 13.50 8.53
N ARG A 64 17.60 14.60 8.03
CA ARG A 64 19.05 14.84 7.95
C ARG A 64 19.58 15.56 9.17
N ASP A 65 18.79 16.46 9.74
CA ASP A 65 19.13 17.22 10.93
C ASP A 65 17.98 17.16 11.94
N PRO A 66 18.00 16.25 12.91
CA PRO A 66 16.92 16.11 13.90
C PRO A 66 16.70 17.35 14.77
N SER A 67 17.58 18.36 14.70
CA SER A 67 17.42 19.62 15.43
C SER A 67 16.46 20.60 14.75
N VAL A 68 16.00 20.33 13.53
CA VAL A 68 15.02 21.19 12.83
C VAL A 68 13.59 20.63 12.91
N GLY A 69 12.60 21.52 12.74
CA GLY A 69 11.19 21.15 12.71
C GLY A 69 10.82 20.25 11.53
N VAL A 70 9.70 19.55 11.64
CA VAL A 70 9.22 18.61 10.62
C VAL A 70 8.78 19.39 9.38
N LEU A 71 9.17 18.90 8.19
CA LEU A 71 8.73 19.44 6.92
C LEU A 71 7.62 18.59 6.32
N ASP A 72 6.41 19.15 6.22
CA ASP A 72 5.25 18.50 5.62
C ASP A 72 5.11 18.91 4.15
N ILE A 73 5.59 18.07 3.24
CA ILE A 73 5.52 18.30 1.78
C ILE A 73 4.30 17.66 1.11
N PHE A 74 3.42 16.99 1.86
CA PHE A 74 2.36 16.17 1.28
C PHE A 74 0.97 16.82 1.44
N PRO A 75 0.13 16.90 0.38
CA PRO A 75 0.39 16.41 -0.98
C PRO A 75 1.37 17.31 -1.72
N TYR A 76 2.07 16.79 -2.74
CA TYR A 76 2.90 17.56 -3.69
C TYR A 76 2.32 17.46 -5.10
N LEU A 77 2.73 18.33 -6.01
CA LEU A 77 2.24 18.33 -7.39
C LEU A 77 2.93 17.24 -8.22
N LEU A 78 2.16 16.54 -9.05
CA LEU A 78 2.66 15.51 -9.99
C LEU A 78 2.95 16.08 -11.39
N SER A 79 2.60 17.34 -11.63
CA SER A 79 2.95 18.08 -12.82
C SER A 79 3.07 19.58 -12.54
N HIS A 80 3.48 20.34 -13.55
CA HIS A 80 3.45 21.81 -13.52
C HIS A 80 2.02 22.39 -13.49
N ASN A 81 1.00 21.53 -13.66
CA ASN A 81 -0.39 21.92 -13.51
C ASN A 81 -0.82 21.70 -12.05
N TYR A 82 -1.23 22.78 -11.39
CA TYR A 82 -1.66 22.82 -9.98
C TYR A 82 -2.86 21.93 -9.63
N SER A 83 -3.47 21.27 -10.62
CA SER A 83 -4.63 20.39 -10.47
C SER A 83 -4.26 18.93 -10.23
N ASP A 84 -3.00 18.54 -10.47
CA ASP A 84 -2.53 17.16 -10.38
C ASP A 84 -1.69 16.99 -9.10
N VAL A 85 -2.30 16.41 -8.06
CA VAL A 85 -1.73 16.31 -6.70
C VAL A 85 -1.51 14.85 -6.32
N SER A 86 -0.39 14.58 -5.64
CA SER A 86 -0.09 13.27 -5.07
C SER A 86 -1.18 12.89 -4.06
N THR A 87 -1.66 11.66 -4.11
CA THR A 87 -2.55 11.10 -3.08
C THR A 87 -1.72 10.47 -1.97
N GLU A 88 -2.19 10.56 -0.73
CA GLU A 88 -1.40 10.17 0.45
C GLU A 88 -1.30 8.67 0.46
N ASP A 89 -0.11 8.14 0.22
CA ASP A 89 0.12 6.72 0.45
C ASP A 89 1.10 6.61 1.62
N ASN A 90 0.55 6.48 2.83
CA ASN A 90 1.30 6.12 4.04
C ASN A 90 2.14 4.85 3.82
N PHE A 91 1.75 4.06 2.82
CA PHE A 91 2.45 2.89 2.34
C PHE A 91 3.86 3.16 1.81
N PHE A 92 4.17 4.28 1.14
CA PHE A 92 5.50 4.57 0.58
C PHE A 92 6.27 5.63 1.38
N ARG A 93 7.29 5.19 2.13
CA ARG A 93 8.07 6.00 3.07
C ARG A 93 9.46 6.37 2.51
N PRO A 94 10.11 7.41 3.05
CA PRO A 94 11.48 7.77 2.66
C PRO A 94 12.46 6.61 2.79
N GLY A 95 13.41 6.50 1.86
CA GLY A 95 14.50 5.52 1.93
C GLY A 95 14.15 4.12 1.42
N GLY A 96 13.14 4.00 0.55
CA GLY A 96 12.70 2.69 0.03
C GLY A 96 11.92 1.87 1.06
N SER A 97 11.54 2.49 2.18
CA SER A 97 10.75 1.84 3.21
C SER A 97 9.27 1.85 2.84
N ILE A 98 8.57 0.77 3.17
CA ILE A 98 7.14 0.63 2.91
C ILE A 98 6.40 0.13 4.16
N GLY A 99 5.08 0.31 4.17
CA GLY A 99 4.19 -0.19 5.20
C GLY A 99 3.07 0.78 5.54
N GLY A 100 1.91 0.25 5.89
CA GLY A 100 0.66 0.99 6.00
C GLY A 100 -0.45 0.32 5.20
N GLU A 101 -1.54 1.05 5.02
CA GLU A 101 -2.75 0.54 4.36
C GLU A 101 -2.74 0.83 2.85
N ILE A 102 -3.00 -0.18 2.03
CA ILE A 102 -3.16 -0.06 0.58
C ILE A 102 -4.65 0.01 0.28
N LYS A 103 -5.11 1.13 -0.29
CA LYS A 103 -6.53 1.41 -0.60
C LYS A 103 -6.90 1.29 -2.09
N GLY A 104 -6.01 0.74 -2.91
CA GLY A 104 -6.19 0.64 -4.36
C GLY A 104 -5.22 -0.36 -4.98
N ASN A 105 -4.88 -0.17 -6.25
CA ASN A 105 -3.90 -1.03 -6.92
C ASN A 105 -2.49 -0.47 -6.75
N VAL A 106 -1.62 -1.25 -6.12
CA VAL A 106 -0.22 -0.92 -5.92
C VAL A 106 0.65 -2.02 -6.52
N THR A 107 1.71 -1.62 -7.23
CA THR A 107 2.69 -2.54 -7.79
C THR A 107 4.06 -2.30 -7.15
N LEU A 108 4.60 -3.33 -6.50
CA LEU A 108 6.00 -3.36 -6.09
C LEU A 108 6.84 -3.89 -7.25
N ARG A 109 7.76 -3.06 -7.72
CA ARG A 109 8.54 -3.30 -8.95
C ARG A 109 9.89 -3.90 -8.65
N CYS A 110 10.36 -4.72 -9.59
CA CYS A 110 11.69 -5.32 -9.54
C CYS A 110 12.80 -4.24 -9.53
N ASP A 111 12.64 -3.16 -10.30
CA ASP A 111 13.64 -2.08 -10.43
C ASP A 111 13.83 -1.26 -9.14
N ASP A 112 12.82 -1.27 -8.26
CA ASP A 112 12.82 -0.53 -6.99
C ASP A 112 13.17 -1.44 -5.79
N SER A 113 13.43 -2.73 -6.05
CA SER A 113 13.82 -3.71 -5.04
C SER A 113 15.27 -3.46 -4.55
N PRO A 114 15.58 -3.62 -3.25
CA PRO A 114 14.74 -4.16 -2.17
C PRO A 114 13.89 -3.10 -1.46
N TYR A 115 12.80 -3.54 -0.83
CA TYR A 115 11.96 -2.70 0.04
C TYR A 115 12.14 -3.04 1.52
N ASP A 116 12.26 -2.00 2.36
CA ASP A 116 12.32 -2.12 3.82
C ASP A 116 10.91 -2.01 4.42
N VAL A 117 10.33 -3.12 4.88
CA VAL A 117 8.99 -3.16 5.46
C VAL A 117 9.07 -2.82 6.96
N MET A 118 8.75 -1.58 7.29
CA MET A 118 8.91 -1.01 8.64
C MET A 118 7.62 -0.99 9.48
N SER A 119 6.49 -1.32 8.86
CA SER A 119 5.20 -1.53 9.53
C SER A 119 4.34 -2.44 8.69
N ASP A 120 3.30 -3.01 9.27
CA ASP A 120 2.43 -3.95 8.56
C ASP A 120 1.94 -3.37 7.22
N ILE A 121 2.01 -4.19 6.19
CA ILE A 121 1.34 -3.94 4.92
C ILE A 121 -0.09 -4.45 5.08
N VAL A 122 -1.08 -3.57 5.00
CA VAL A 122 -2.49 -3.94 5.11
C VAL A 122 -3.17 -3.71 3.77
N VAL A 123 -3.44 -4.77 3.02
CA VAL A 123 -4.24 -4.69 1.79
C VAL A 123 -5.70 -4.71 2.21
N ILE A 124 -6.43 -3.60 2.09
CA ILE A 124 -7.86 -3.58 2.44
C ILE A 124 -8.71 -4.27 1.38
N GLU A 125 -9.99 -4.46 1.68
CA GLU A 125 -11.00 -4.89 0.72
C GLU A 125 -10.94 -4.02 -0.55
N ASP A 126 -11.17 -4.64 -1.71
CA ASP A 126 -11.11 -4.03 -3.05
C ASP A 126 -9.75 -3.44 -3.48
N ALA A 127 -8.70 -3.57 -2.66
CA ALA A 127 -7.33 -3.24 -3.04
C ALA A 127 -6.59 -4.44 -3.65
N LEU A 128 -5.62 -4.15 -4.52
CA LEU A 128 -4.74 -5.14 -5.14
C LEU A 128 -3.28 -4.78 -4.86
N LEU A 129 -2.53 -5.72 -4.28
CA LEU A 129 -1.08 -5.65 -4.20
C LEU A 129 -0.45 -6.60 -5.22
N LEU A 130 0.12 -6.03 -6.29
CA LEU A 130 0.92 -6.76 -7.27
C LEU A 130 2.40 -6.70 -6.88
N ILE A 131 3.05 -7.85 -6.79
CA ILE A 131 4.49 -7.94 -6.52
C ILE A 131 5.16 -8.59 -7.73
N GLU A 132 5.99 -7.82 -8.42
CA GLU A 132 6.76 -8.32 -9.55
C GLU A 132 7.75 -9.41 -9.10
N GLN A 133 8.05 -10.33 -10.01
CA GLN A 133 9.16 -11.27 -9.85
C GLN A 133 10.47 -10.53 -9.52
N CYS A 134 11.39 -11.17 -8.80
CA CYS A 134 12.66 -10.59 -8.31
C CYS A 134 12.57 -9.68 -7.07
N VAL A 135 11.38 -9.21 -6.67
CA VAL A 135 11.25 -8.29 -5.53
C VAL A 135 11.73 -8.93 -4.23
N VAL A 136 12.49 -8.16 -3.44
CA VAL A 136 12.97 -8.54 -2.11
C VAL A 136 12.33 -7.62 -1.08
N LEU A 137 11.55 -8.20 -0.16
CA LEU A 137 10.92 -7.54 0.98
C LEU A 137 11.69 -7.88 2.26
N LYS A 138 12.19 -6.86 2.95
CA LYS A 138 12.95 -6.97 4.20
C LYS A 138 12.10 -6.51 5.39
N PHE A 139 11.68 -7.43 6.24
CA PHE A 139 10.75 -7.15 7.34
C PHE A 139 11.46 -6.85 8.66
N ASP A 140 11.04 -5.78 9.33
CA ASP A 140 11.39 -5.51 10.73
C ASP A 140 10.75 -6.55 11.68
N GLU A 141 11.20 -6.56 12.93
CA GLU A 141 10.69 -7.48 13.96
C GLU A 141 9.18 -7.31 14.16
N ASN A 142 8.47 -8.44 14.20
CA ASN A 142 7.03 -8.52 14.40
C ASN A 142 6.17 -7.81 13.32
N ILE A 143 6.74 -7.50 12.17
CA ILE A 143 6.03 -6.91 11.03
C ILE A 143 5.62 -7.99 10.03
N GLY A 144 4.48 -7.82 9.36
CA GLY A 144 4.04 -8.73 8.31
C GLY A 144 3.15 -8.11 7.26
N ILE A 145 2.46 -8.95 6.52
CA ILE A 145 1.44 -8.54 5.54
C ILE A 145 0.10 -9.07 6.01
N ARG A 146 -0.92 -8.22 6.04
CA ARG A 146 -2.32 -8.56 6.30
C ARG A 146 -3.13 -8.26 5.04
N VAL A 147 -3.74 -9.29 4.44
CA VAL A 147 -4.44 -9.18 3.16
C VAL A 147 -5.93 -9.43 3.36
N LYS A 148 -6.75 -8.40 3.24
CA LYS A 148 -8.23 -8.50 3.17
C LYS A 148 -8.74 -8.40 1.72
N GLY A 149 -8.00 -7.71 0.86
CA GLY A 149 -8.26 -7.63 -0.59
C GLY A 149 -7.54 -8.73 -1.37
N GLU A 150 -6.84 -8.34 -2.43
CA GLU A 150 -6.15 -9.24 -3.33
C GLU A 150 -4.63 -9.02 -3.30
N ILE A 151 -3.86 -10.12 -3.35
CA ILE A 151 -2.40 -10.08 -3.45
C ILE A 151 -1.93 -11.03 -4.55
N HIS A 152 -1.11 -10.54 -5.47
CA HIS A 152 -0.52 -11.32 -6.57
C HIS A 152 0.99 -11.36 -6.39
N MET A 153 1.52 -12.54 -6.06
CA MET A 153 2.96 -12.78 -5.84
C MET A 153 3.44 -13.93 -6.74
N ASN A 154 3.65 -13.65 -8.01
CA ASN A 154 4.00 -14.66 -9.01
C ASN A 154 5.50 -14.59 -9.34
N GLY A 155 6.33 -15.21 -8.51
CA GLY A 155 7.75 -15.42 -8.80
C GLY A 155 7.99 -16.52 -9.84
N THR A 156 9.20 -16.57 -10.40
CA THR A 156 9.66 -17.66 -11.28
C THR A 156 10.81 -18.44 -10.65
N ALA A 157 11.19 -19.58 -11.23
CA ALA A 157 12.32 -20.38 -10.74
C ALA A 157 13.64 -19.58 -10.75
N GLU A 158 13.79 -18.68 -11.73
CA GLU A 158 14.98 -17.82 -11.90
C GLU A 158 14.86 -16.49 -11.17
N LYS A 159 13.64 -15.96 -10.99
CA LYS A 159 13.38 -14.65 -10.36
C LYS A 159 12.35 -14.79 -9.24
N GLN A 160 12.77 -15.47 -8.18
CA GLN A 160 11.95 -15.64 -6.98
C GLN A 160 11.67 -14.30 -6.30
N ILE A 161 10.47 -14.16 -5.76
CA ILE A 161 10.13 -13.09 -4.81
C ILE A 161 10.64 -13.55 -3.44
N GLN A 162 11.38 -12.69 -2.73
CA GLN A 162 12.00 -13.03 -1.46
C GLN A 162 11.38 -12.21 -0.32
N CYS A 163 10.85 -12.89 0.69
CA CYS A 163 10.41 -12.27 1.94
C CYS A 163 11.37 -12.73 3.05
N ILE A 164 12.16 -11.80 3.58
CA ILE A 164 13.25 -12.09 4.51
C ILE A 164 13.23 -11.15 5.72
N PRO A 165 13.75 -11.57 6.88
CA PRO A 165 13.96 -10.64 7.99
C PRO A 165 15.03 -9.59 7.61
N LYS A 166 14.87 -8.37 8.10
CA LYS A 166 15.80 -7.26 7.82
C LYS A 166 17.18 -7.49 8.43
N THR A 167 17.23 -8.15 9.58
CA THR A 167 18.46 -8.56 10.26
C THR A 167 18.38 -10.05 10.64
N PRO A 168 19.51 -10.76 10.84
CA PRO A 168 19.51 -12.21 11.04
C PRO A 168 18.74 -12.71 12.28
N ASP A 169 18.60 -11.86 13.30
CA ASP A 169 18.06 -12.26 14.61
C ASP A 169 16.59 -11.86 14.82
N VAL A 170 15.97 -11.17 13.85
CA VAL A 170 14.56 -10.77 13.96
C VAL A 170 13.64 -11.75 13.26
N LYS A 171 12.44 -11.92 13.82
CA LYS A 171 11.35 -12.68 13.20
C LYS A 171 10.26 -11.72 12.76
N TRP A 172 9.76 -11.94 11.55
CA TRP A 172 8.62 -11.25 11.00
C TRP A 172 7.38 -12.14 11.15
N THR A 173 6.17 -11.57 11.15
CA THR A 173 4.94 -12.30 11.49
C THR A 173 4.40 -13.17 10.34
N GLY A 174 5.00 -13.07 9.15
CA GLY A 174 4.53 -13.79 7.97
C GLY A 174 3.51 -12.99 7.16
N ILE A 175 2.84 -13.69 6.26
CA ILE A 175 1.73 -13.16 5.45
C ILE A 175 0.44 -13.80 5.97
N SER A 176 -0.45 -12.98 6.52
CA SER A 176 -1.77 -13.37 6.96
C SER A 176 -2.78 -12.94 5.90
N ILE A 177 -3.38 -13.92 5.23
CA ILE A 177 -4.48 -13.68 4.30
C ILE A 177 -5.77 -13.81 5.11
N VAL A 178 -6.42 -12.69 5.34
CA VAL A 178 -7.80 -12.63 5.80
C VAL A 178 -8.65 -12.95 4.60
N THR A 179 -8.87 -14.23 4.37
CA THR A 179 -10.06 -14.61 3.63
C THR A 179 -11.21 -14.18 4.53
N GLU A 180 -11.90 -13.09 4.19
CA GLU A 180 -13.31 -13.05 4.54
C GLU A 180 -13.86 -14.41 4.15
N ASP A 181 -14.67 -15.01 5.01
CA ASP A 181 -15.48 -16.13 4.60
C ASP A 181 -16.29 -15.68 3.37
N ARG A 182 -15.71 -15.78 2.18
CA ARG A 182 -16.42 -15.95 0.92
C ARG A 182 -16.93 -17.38 0.91
N ALA A 183 -17.69 -17.63 1.97
CA ALA A 183 -18.40 -18.79 2.40
C ALA A 183 -17.55 -20.07 2.44
N ASN A 184 -17.65 -20.77 3.57
CA ASN A 184 -18.05 -22.15 3.45
C ASN A 184 -19.30 -22.18 2.54
N ILE A 185 -19.07 -22.23 1.22
CA ILE A 185 -20.12 -22.31 0.20
C ILE A 185 -20.75 -23.70 0.21
N ASP A 186 -20.25 -24.60 1.07
CA ASP A 186 -20.95 -25.83 1.41
C ASP A 186 -22.37 -25.49 1.86
N GLY A 187 -23.34 -26.11 1.18
CA GLY A 187 -24.76 -25.85 1.41
C GLY A 187 -25.38 -24.77 0.51
N ARG A 188 -24.62 -24.08 -0.36
CA ARG A 188 -25.23 -23.22 -1.38
C ARG A 188 -26.08 -24.06 -2.33
N LEU A 189 -27.27 -23.58 -2.61
CA LEU A 189 -28.23 -24.23 -3.50
C LEU A 189 -28.25 -23.54 -4.86
N ARG A 190 -28.40 -24.33 -5.92
CA ARG A 190 -28.80 -23.83 -7.25
C ARG A 190 -29.79 -24.78 -7.90
N LEU A 191 -30.61 -24.25 -8.79
CA LEU A 191 -31.41 -25.05 -9.71
C LEU A 191 -30.70 -25.13 -11.06
N VAL A 192 -30.51 -26.36 -11.55
CA VAL A 192 -30.11 -26.61 -12.94
C VAL A 192 -31.37 -26.94 -13.73
N GLY A 193 -31.86 -25.93 -14.45
CA GLY A 193 -33.16 -25.94 -15.12
C GLY A 193 -33.59 -24.52 -15.47
N ASP A 194 -34.85 -24.19 -15.23
CA ASP A 194 -35.36 -22.82 -15.29
C ASP A 194 -35.15 -22.08 -13.96
N THR A 195 -35.61 -20.82 -13.88
CA THR A 195 -35.41 -19.95 -12.70
C THR A 195 -36.26 -20.31 -11.48
N THR A 196 -37.24 -21.21 -11.64
CA THR A 196 -38.25 -21.57 -10.64
C THR A 196 -38.42 -23.08 -10.46
N SER A 197 -37.80 -23.88 -11.33
CA SER A 197 -37.88 -25.32 -11.36
C SER A 197 -36.63 -25.90 -12.02
N GLY A 198 -36.13 -27.01 -11.47
CA GLY A 198 -34.93 -27.64 -11.98
C GLY A 198 -34.40 -28.69 -11.02
N ARG A 199 -33.30 -29.33 -11.40
CA ARG A 199 -32.59 -30.23 -10.49
C ARG A 199 -31.87 -29.40 -9.43
N LEU A 200 -32.15 -29.68 -8.16
CA LEU A 200 -31.45 -29.05 -7.04
C LEU A 200 -30.02 -29.60 -6.95
N GLU A 201 -29.06 -28.69 -6.97
CA GLU A 201 -27.66 -29.00 -6.72
C GLU A 201 -27.16 -28.21 -5.51
N VAL A 202 -26.31 -28.86 -4.72
CA VAL A 202 -25.67 -28.30 -3.53
C VAL A 202 -24.17 -28.20 -3.79
N PHE A 203 -23.57 -27.06 -3.46
CA PHE A 203 -22.11 -26.96 -3.46
C PHE A 203 -21.60 -27.60 -2.18
N TYR A 204 -20.60 -28.47 -2.28
CA TYR A 204 -19.93 -29.12 -1.15
C TYR A 204 -18.51 -29.55 -1.56
N ASP A 205 -17.50 -29.29 -0.72
CA ASP A 205 -16.10 -29.72 -0.93
C ASP A 205 -15.54 -29.30 -2.31
N GLY A 206 -15.81 -28.05 -2.70
CA GLY A 206 -15.30 -27.47 -3.94
C GLY A 206 -16.05 -27.88 -5.21
N GLN A 207 -17.15 -28.65 -5.11
CA GLN A 207 -17.89 -29.17 -6.27
C GLN A 207 -19.41 -29.03 -6.12
N TRP A 208 -20.11 -28.97 -7.24
CA TRP A 208 -21.57 -29.04 -7.28
C TRP A 208 -22.03 -30.49 -7.39
N GLY A 209 -22.83 -30.97 -6.42
CA GLY A 209 -23.42 -32.30 -6.39
C GLY A 209 -24.95 -32.26 -6.49
N SER A 210 -25.55 -33.30 -7.06
CA SER A 210 -27.01 -33.48 -7.08
C SER A 210 -27.53 -33.99 -5.74
N VAL A 211 -28.72 -33.56 -5.34
CA VAL A 211 -29.44 -34.11 -4.18
C VAL A 211 -30.11 -35.44 -4.56
N CYS A 212 -29.99 -36.46 -3.70
CA CYS A 212 -30.66 -37.75 -3.87
C CYS A 212 -32.18 -37.59 -3.69
N ASP A 213 -32.98 -38.30 -4.49
CA ASP A 213 -34.45 -38.25 -4.41
C ASP A 213 -35.02 -39.21 -3.35
N ASP A 214 -34.25 -40.20 -2.90
CA ASP A 214 -34.64 -41.10 -1.80
C ASP A 214 -34.96 -40.32 -0.52
N GLY A 215 -36.26 -40.24 -0.20
CA GLY A 215 -36.75 -39.54 0.99
C GLY A 215 -36.85 -38.02 0.83
N PHE A 216 -36.57 -37.47 -0.35
CA PHE A 216 -36.79 -36.06 -0.66
C PHE A 216 -38.28 -35.79 -0.87
N ASP A 217 -38.90 -34.99 0.00
CA ASP A 217 -40.33 -34.70 -0.05
C ASP A 217 -40.65 -33.19 -0.22
N MET A 218 -41.94 -32.85 -0.23
CA MET A 218 -42.39 -31.47 -0.43
C MET A 218 -41.88 -30.51 0.66
N LYS A 219 -41.59 -31.00 1.86
CA LYS A 219 -41.03 -30.18 2.94
C LYS A 219 -39.61 -29.74 2.59
N ASP A 220 -38.80 -30.64 2.04
CA ASP A 220 -37.43 -30.35 1.60
C ASP A 220 -37.44 -29.36 0.43
N ALA A 221 -38.35 -29.56 -0.53
CA ALA A 221 -38.55 -28.63 -1.64
C ALA A 221 -38.97 -27.23 -1.15
N MET A 222 -39.85 -27.14 -0.14
CA MET A 222 -40.25 -25.85 0.44
C MET A 222 -39.10 -25.15 1.18
N VAL A 223 -38.20 -25.90 1.82
CA VAL A 223 -36.99 -25.32 2.44
C VAL A 223 -36.07 -24.77 1.36
N ALA A 224 -35.82 -25.54 0.29
CA ALA A 224 -34.99 -25.11 -0.82
C ALA A 224 -35.55 -23.86 -1.55
N CYS A 225 -36.88 -23.77 -1.72
CA CYS A 225 -37.51 -22.61 -2.37
C CYS A 225 -37.56 -21.34 -1.50
N ARG A 226 -37.32 -21.45 -0.19
CA ARG A 226 -37.26 -20.30 0.72
C ARG A 226 -35.85 -19.73 0.87
N HIS A 227 -34.83 -20.51 0.50
CA HIS A 227 -33.44 -20.12 0.55
C HIS A 227 -33.05 -19.22 -0.62
#